data_AF-A0A1Y0UZK8-F1
#
_entry.id   AF-A0A1Y0UZK8-F1
#
_cell.length_a   1.000
_cell.length_b   1.000
_cell.length_c   1.000
_cell.angle_alpha   90.00
_cell.angle_beta   90.00
_cell.angle_gamma   90.00
#
_symmetry.space_group_name_H-M   'P 1'
#
loop_
_entity.id
_entity.type
_entity.pdbx_description
1 polymer ?
#
loop_
_entity_poly.entity_id
_entity_poly.type
_entity_poly.pdbx_seq_one_letter_code
_entity_poly.pdbx_strand_id
1 'polypeptide(L)' 'MPSDIWHSEADLAILRTLSASALAGAFMRRCSRYVSDYRDTHLRVGASDNPSLLWAAFRDRWRLRFCP' A
#
# COMPACT_ATOMS: atom_id res chain seq x y z
N MET A 1 -23.98 5.74 3.71
CA MET A 1 -23.08 4.60 3.42
C MET A 1 -22.29 4.93 2.17
N PRO A 2 -20.95 4.86 2.16
CA PRO A 2 -20.21 5.11 0.93
C PRO A 2 -20.41 3.90 0.03
N SER A 3 -21.16 4.14 -1.05
CA SER A 3 -21.53 3.18 -2.09
C SER A 3 -20.33 2.39 -2.58
N ASP A 4 -20.46 1.07 -2.48
CA ASP A 4 -19.57 0.04 -2.99
C ASP A 4 -19.10 0.32 -4.42
N ILE A 5 -17.84 0.71 -4.55
CA ILE A 5 -17.18 1.09 -5.81
C ILE A 5 -16.92 -0.12 -6.72
N TRP A 6 -17.27 -1.33 -6.28
CA TRP A 6 -16.82 -2.59 -6.90
C TRP A 6 -17.98 -3.50 -7.36
N HIS A 7 -19.09 -2.94 -7.87
CA HIS A 7 -20.23 -3.74 -8.35
C HIS A 7 -20.29 -3.96 -9.87
N SER A 8 -19.45 -3.32 -10.70
CA SER A 8 -19.48 -3.59 -12.13
C SER A 8 -18.77 -4.93 -12.44
N GLU A 9 -19.34 -5.74 -13.33
CA GLU A 9 -18.71 -7.00 -13.77
C GLU A 9 -17.32 -6.76 -14.38
N ALA A 10 -17.11 -5.59 -15.00
CA ALA A 10 -15.82 -5.19 -15.55
C ALA A 10 -14.77 -4.96 -14.44
N ASP A 11 -15.15 -4.29 -13.35
CA ASP A 11 -14.26 -4.08 -12.20
C ASP A 11 -13.93 -5.41 -11.52
N LEU A 12 -14.91 -6.31 -11.38
CA LEU A 12 -14.68 -7.65 -10.85
C LEU A 12 -13.78 -8.49 -11.76
N ALA A 13 -13.91 -8.37 -13.08
CA ALA A 13 -13.04 -9.04 -14.05
C ALA A 13 -11.59 -8.52 -13.97
N ILE A 14 -11.40 -7.21 -13.78
CA ILE A 14 -10.09 -6.61 -13.56
C ILE A 14 -9.50 -7.05 -12.21
N LEU A 15 -10.29 -7.08 -11.13
CA LEU A 15 -9.81 -7.57 -9.83
C LEU A 15 -9.37 -9.03 -9.88
N ARG A 16 -10.02 -9.85 -10.72
CA ARG A 16 -9.66 -11.27 -10.94
C ARG A 16 -8.36 -11.45 -11.73
N THR A 17 -7.96 -10.47 -12.55
CA THR A 17 -6.70 -10.55 -13.32
C THR A 17 -5.50 -10.06 -12.51
N LEU A 18 -5.74 -9.36 -11.40
CA LEU A 18 -4.68 -8.91 -10.50
C LEU A 18 -4.16 -10.06 -9.64
N SER A 19 -2.84 -10.14 -9.49
CA SER A 19 -2.24 -10.99 -8.47
C SER A 19 -2.69 -10.54 -7.08
N ALA A 20 -2.67 -11.47 -6.10
CA ALA A 20 -3.00 -11.14 -4.71
C ALA A 20 -2.18 -9.96 -4.16
N SER A 21 -0.92 -9.81 -4.60
CA SER A 21 -0.05 -8.68 -4.25
C SER A 21 -0.49 -7.37 -4.90
N ALA A 22 -0.93 -7.39 -6.16
CA ALA A 22 -1.43 -6.21 -6.85
C ALA A 22 -2.77 -5.73 -6.28
N LEU A 23 -3.66 -6.66 -5.91
CA LEU A 23 -4.92 -6.38 -5.24
C LEU A 23 -4.68 -5.77 -3.85
N ALA A 24 -3.83 -6.39 -3.02
CA ALA A 24 -3.44 -5.85 -1.73
C ALA A 24 -2.81 -4.45 -1.84
N GLY A 25 -1.97 -4.23 -2.86
CA GLY A 25 -1.40 -2.91 -3.16
C GLY A 25 -2.45 -1.86 -3.53
N ALA A 26 -3.48 -2.23 -4.28
CA ALA A 26 -4.59 -1.33 -4.62
C ALA A 26 -5.41 -0.92 -3.37
N PHE A 27 -5.70 -1.88 -2.48
CA PHE A 27 -6.37 -1.60 -1.21
C PHE A 27 -5.52 -0.71 -0.29
N MET A 28 -4.21 -1.01 -0.16
CA MET A 28 -3.31 -0.22 0.67
C MET A 28 -3.19 1.23 0.18
N ARG A 29 -3.13 1.47 -1.13
CA ARG A 29 -3.13 2.83 -1.70
C ARG A 29 -4.42 3.62 -1.42
N ARG A 30 -5.52 2.95 -1.11
CA ARG A 30 -6.80 3.59 -0.75
C ARG A 30 -6.92 3.85 0.76
N CYS A 31 -6.06 3.23 1.58
CA CYS A 31 -6.00 3.48 3.01
C CYS A 31 -5.31 4.83 3.28
N SER A 32 -6.06 5.84 3.72
CA SER A 32 -5.55 7.19 3.99
C SER A 32 -4.39 7.19 4.99
N ARG A 33 -4.47 6.33 6.02
CA ARG A 33 -3.40 6.14 7.01
C ARG A 33 -2.12 5.61 6.38
N TYR A 34 -2.23 4.66 5.45
CA TYR A 34 -1.08 4.12 4.70
C TYR A 34 -0.44 5.20 3.84
N VAL A 35 -1.23 5.93 3.07
CA VAL A 35 -0.73 6.98 2.18
C VAL A 35 -0.05 8.10 2.97
N SER A 36 -0.61 8.50 4.11
CA SER A 36 -0.01 9.53 4.97
C SER A 36 1.30 9.04 5.60
N ASP A 37 1.34 7.83 6.14
CA ASP A 37 2.55 7.25 6.74
C ASP A 37 3.65 7.02 5.69
N TYR A 38 3.28 6.62 4.47
CA TYR A 38 4.22 6.49 3.36
C TYR A 38 4.85 7.84 3.00
N ARG A 39 4.05 8.91 2.90
CA ARG A 39 4.56 10.27 2.61
C ARG A 39 5.48 10.79 3.71
N ASP A 40 5.08 10.62 4.97
CA ASP A 40 5.91 11.02 6.12
C ASP A 40 7.23 10.23 6.18
N THR A 41 7.16 8.91 5.98
CA THR A 41 8.36 8.05 5.90
C THR A 41 9.26 8.49 4.75
N HIS A 42 8.70 8.77 3.57
CA HIS A 42 9.47 9.21 2.40
C HIS A 42 10.17 10.56 2.64
N LEU A 43 9.50 11.51 3.31
CA LEU A 43 10.12 12.79 3.70
C LEU A 43 11.26 12.59 4.69
N ARG A 44 11.06 11.74 5.70
CA ARG A 44 12.09 11.41 6.71
C ARG A 44 13.29 10.69 6.10
N VAL A 45 13.06 9.82 5.13
CA VAL A 45 14.11 9.13 4.37
C VAL A 45 14.99 10.12 3.62
N GLY A 46 14.42 11.14 2.99
CA GLY A 46 15.18 12.18 2.29
C GLY A 46 16.07 13.03 3.20
N ALA A 47 15.81 13.03 4.51
CA ALA A 47 16.54 13.79 5.51
C ALA A 47 17.34 12.92 6.49
N SER A 48 17.42 11.60 6.26
CA SER A 48 18.01 10.64 7.20
C SER A 48 19.30 10.03 6.66
N ASP A 49 20.30 9.91 7.52
CA ASP A 49 21.56 9.20 7.24
C ASP A 49 21.35 7.68 7.14
N ASN A 50 20.21 7.16 7.62
CA ASN A 50 19.88 5.72 7.63
C ASN A 50 18.50 5.43 7.02
N PRO A 51 18.34 5.63 5.70
CA PRO A 51 17.05 5.49 5.03
C PRO A 51 16.52 4.06 4.98
N SER A 52 17.43 3.07 4.97
CA SER A 52 17.10 1.64 4.98
C SER A 52 16.35 1.21 6.25
N LEU A 53 16.74 1.75 7.41
CA LEU A 53 16.09 1.44 8.69
C LEU A 53 14.66 2.04 8.77
N LEU A 54 14.47 3.24 8.21
CA LEU A 54 13.14 3.86 8.11
C LEU A 54 12.20 3.06 7.21
N TRP A 55 12.69 2.57 6.07
CA TRP A 55 11.92 1.68 5.21
C TRP A 55 11.65 0.32 5.85
N ALA A 56 12.60 -0.23 6.60
CA ALA A 56 12.39 -1.47 7.35
C ALA A 56 11.28 -1.30 8.40
N ALA A 57 11.34 -0.21 9.18
CA ALA A 57 10.31 0.11 10.18
C ALA A 57 8.93 0.35 9.54
N PHE A 58 8.88 1.03 8.39
CA PHE A 58 7.64 1.21 7.63
C PHE A 58 7.07 -0.13 7.15
N ARG A 59 7.91 -0.99 6.59
CA ARG A 59 7.51 -2.34 6.16
C ARG A 59 6.97 -3.18 7.32
N ASP A 60 7.60 -3.10 8.49
CA ASP A 60 7.17 -3.83 9.68
C ASP A 60 5.79 -3.36 10.17
N ARG A 61 5.57 -2.03 10.27
CA ARG A 61 4.26 -1.45 10.63
C ARG A 61 3.12 -1.93 9.74
N TRP A 62 3.38 -2.05 8.44
CA TRP A 62 2.39 -2.46 7.44
C TRP A 62 2.44 -3.96 7.11
N ARG A 63 3.27 -4.74 7.81
CA ARG A 63 3.47 -6.18 7.60
C ARG A 63 3.73 -6.53 6.12
N LEU A 64 4.48 -5.67 5.44
CA LEU A 64 4.83 -5.84 4.03
C LEU A 64 5.90 -6.91 3.88
N ARG A 65 5.46 -8.13 3.57
CA ARG A 65 6.32 -9.22 3.11
C ARG A 65 6.47 -9.11 1.60
N PHE A 66 7.61 -8.58 1.15
CA PHE A 66 8.09 -8.93 -0.17
C PHE A 66 8.57 -10.38 -0.07
N CYS A 67 7.92 -11.30 -0.76
CA CYS A 67 8.52 -12.62 -0.96
C CYS A 67 9.89 -12.41 -1.62
N PRO A 68 10.94 -13.11 -1.15
CA PRO A 68 12.23 -13.11 -1.83
C PRO A 68 12.12 -13.64 -3.26
#